data_AF-A0A2V7ZT43-F1
#
_entry.id   AF-A0A2V7ZT43-F1
#
_cell.length_a   1.000
_cell.length_b   1.000
_cell.length_c   1.000
_cell.angle_alpha   90.00
_cell.angle_beta   90.00
_cell.angle_gamma   90.00
#
_symmetry.space_group_name_H-M   'P 1'
#
loop_
_entity.id
_entity.type
_entity.pdbx_description
1 polymer ?
#
loop_
_entity_poly.entity_id
_entity_poly.type
_entity_poly.pdbx_seq_one_letter_code
_entity_poly.pdbx_strand_id
1 'polypeptide(L)'
;MPTLTPSPPPALTLTLEDAVRRAIDHNPELSIVRLGTEVEAAQVGASESAYAPVFSTTLGRSSTVTPPSNFLLGTSGVDTRDWFSSTGVRQRVPWGSGTWSVSWDAARTTSNSPLNSFDPSVQSGVQFAFSQPLLRDRKIDAARQQIVIAKRNQESSEFRFRESVVETVASVK
;
A
#
# COMPACT_ATOMS: atom_id res chain seq x y z
N MET A 1 30.90 4.11 63.52
CA MET A 1 30.06 4.26 62.30
C MET A 1 29.27 2.96 62.15
N PRO A 2 27.94 2.96 62.20
CA PRO A 2 27.15 1.74 62.03
C PRO A 2 26.95 1.46 60.52
N THR A 3 27.09 0.19 60.13
CA THR A 3 26.88 -0.30 58.77
C THR A 3 25.42 -0.74 58.60
N LEU A 4 24.71 -0.14 57.64
CA LEU A 4 23.35 -0.51 57.25
C LEU A 4 23.37 -1.85 56.50
N THR A 5 22.77 -2.89 57.08
CA THR A 5 22.45 -4.13 56.37
C THR A 5 21.27 -3.87 55.43
N PRO A 6 21.35 -4.22 54.13
CA PRO A 6 20.23 -4.08 53.22
C PRO A 6 19.14 -5.10 53.58
N SER A 7 17.92 -4.60 53.79
CA SER A 7 16.71 -5.40 53.98
C SER A 7 16.46 -6.27 52.74
N PRO A 8 16.20 -7.59 52.88
CA PRO A 8 15.85 -8.43 51.75
C PRO A 8 14.53 -7.93 51.14
N PRO A 9 14.40 -7.90 49.80
CA PRO A 9 13.16 -7.46 49.17
C PRO A 9 12.00 -8.34 49.63
N PRO A 10 10.78 -7.78 49.76
CA PRO A 10 9.61 -8.53 50.22
C PRO A 10 9.40 -9.74 49.30
N ALA A 11 9.61 -10.94 49.84
CA ALA A 11 9.35 -12.19 49.16
C ALA A 11 7.83 -12.34 49.00
N LEU A 12 7.32 -11.93 47.83
CA LEU A 12 5.92 -12.07 47.49
C LEU A 12 5.65 -13.56 47.27
N THR A 13 4.87 -14.19 48.16
CA THR A 13 4.41 -15.57 47.99
C THR A 13 3.36 -15.61 46.89
N LEU A 14 3.80 -15.73 45.64
CA LEU A 14 2.93 -15.91 44.48
C LEU A 14 2.56 -17.38 44.35
N THR A 15 1.30 -17.65 44.03
CA THR A 15 0.92 -18.96 43.51
C THR A 15 1.60 -19.16 42.15
N LEU A 16 1.89 -20.41 41.76
CA LEU A 16 2.51 -20.71 40.45
C LEU A 16 1.67 -20.11 39.31
N GLU A 17 0.35 -20.12 39.44
CA GLU A 17 -0.58 -19.51 38.48
C GLU A 17 -0.43 -17.98 38.39
N ASP A 18 -0.30 -17.29 39.53
CA ASP A 18 -0.06 -15.84 39.53
C ASP A 18 1.33 -15.47 38.98
N ALA A 19 2.35 -16.31 39.23
CA ALA A 19 3.68 -16.12 38.68
C ALA A 19 3.69 -16.29 37.15
N VAL A 20 2.99 -17.31 36.62
CA VAL A 20 2.82 -17.52 35.18
C VAL A 20 2.03 -16.38 34.54
N ARG A 21 0.94 -15.94 35.17
CA ARG A 21 0.12 -14.83 34.64
C ARG A 21 0.92 -13.53 34.58
N ARG A 22 1.65 -13.18 35.65
CA ARG A 22 2.52 -12.00 35.63
C ARG A 22 3.68 -12.12 34.66
N ALA A 23 4.26 -13.31 34.52
CA ALA A 23 5.31 -13.54 33.53
C ALA A 23 4.79 -13.32 32.11
N ILE A 24 3.58 -13.79 31.78
CA ILE A 24 3.00 -13.56 30.46
C ILE A 24 2.62 -12.08 30.24
N ASP A 25 1.99 -11.44 31.22
CA ASP A 25 1.51 -10.04 31.11
C ASP A 25 2.67 -9.02 31.08
N HIS A 26 3.81 -9.31 31.71
CA HIS A 26 4.96 -8.40 31.82
C HIS A 26 6.23 -8.89 31.10
N ASN A 27 6.16 -9.87 30.19
CA ASN A 27 7.34 -10.27 29.42
C ASN A 27 7.51 -9.41 28.14
N PRO A 28 8.58 -8.60 28.06
CA PRO A 28 8.86 -7.79 26.86
C PRO A 28 9.16 -8.66 25.63
N GLU A 29 9.74 -9.85 25.79
CA GLU A 29 10.03 -10.78 24.69
C GLU A 29 8.74 -11.29 24.05
N LEU A 30 7.75 -11.67 24.85
CA LEU A 30 6.42 -12.05 24.34
C LEU A 30 5.73 -10.89 23.62
N SER A 31 5.94 -9.66 24.08
CA SER A 31 5.42 -8.46 23.42
C SER A 31 6.09 -8.21 22.06
N ILE A 32 7.40 -8.44 21.94
CA ILE A 32 8.14 -8.35 20.67
C ILE A 32 7.63 -9.39 19.66
N VAL A 33 7.46 -10.65 20.10
CA VAL A 33 6.97 -11.72 19.21
C VAL A 33 5.52 -11.47 18.79
N ARG A 34 4.68 -10.92 19.68
CA ARG A 34 3.32 -10.49 19.33
C ARG A 34 3.32 -9.40 18.27
N LEU A 35 4.13 -8.35 18.44
CA LEU A 35 4.30 -7.27 17.46
C LEU A 35 4.77 -7.81 16.11
N GLY A 36 5.71 -8.76 16.10
CA GLY A 36 6.14 -9.44 14.87
C GLY A 36 4.99 -10.16 14.15
N THR A 37 4.10 -10.81 14.91
CA THR A 37 2.91 -11.48 14.35
C THR A 37 1.91 -10.47 13.77
N GLU A 38 1.70 -9.34 14.45
CA GLU A 38 0.84 -8.24 13.97
C GLU A 38 1.39 -7.62 12.66
N VAL A 39 2.70 -7.47 12.54
CA VAL A 39 3.35 -7.00 11.29
C VAL A 39 3.11 -7.96 10.13
N GLU A 40 3.26 -9.27 10.34
CA GLU A 40 2.99 -10.26 9.29
C GLU A 40 1.50 -10.28 8.89
N ALA A 41 0.59 -10.11 9.86
CA ALA A 41 -0.85 -9.98 9.58
C ALA A 41 -1.15 -8.72 8.73
N ALA A 42 -0.50 -7.59 9.03
CA ALA A 42 -0.61 -6.38 8.21
C ALA A 42 -0.06 -6.61 6.78
N GLN A 43 1.00 -7.40 6.64
CA GLN A 43 1.60 -7.74 5.34
C GLN A 43 0.71 -8.65 4.48
N VAL A 44 -0.10 -9.52 5.11
CA VAL A 44 -1.18 -10.24 4.42
C VAL A 44 -2.21 -9.26 3.87
N GLY A 45 -2.68 -8.31 4.68
CA GLY A 45 -3.63 -7.28 4.23
C GLY A 45 -3.08 -6.42 3.09
N ALA A 46 -1.80 -6.06 3.14
CA ALA A 46 -1.12 -5.36 2.05
C ALA A 46 -1.06 -6.19 0.76
N SER A 47 -0.82 -7.50 0.87
CA SER A 47 -0.81 -8.42 -0.27
C SER A 47 -2.21 -8.62 -0.85
N GLU A 48 -3.25 -8.68 -0.01
CA GLU A 48 -4.64 -8.77 -0.45
C GLU A 48 -5.13 -7.49 -1.15
N SER A 49 -4.55 -6.33 -0.80
CA SER A 49 -4.82 -5.05 -1.46
C SER A 49 -4.44 -5.04 -2.95
N ALA A 50 -3.64 -6.01 -3.42
CA ALA A 50 -3.37 -6.17 -4.85
C ALA A 50 -4.63 -6.44 -5.70
N TYR A 51 -5.70 -6.96 -5.08
CA TYR A 51 -7.01 -7.19 -5.73
C TYR A 51 -8.05 -6.10 -5.43
N ALA A 52 -7.70 -5.11 -4.61
CA ALA A 52 -8.57 -3.99 -4.33
C ALA A 52 -8.65 -3.04 -5.55
N PRO A 53 -9.79 -2.37 -5.78
CA PRO A 53 -9.90 -1.37 -6.81
C PRO A 53 -9.03 -0.16 -6.46
N VAL A 54 -8.16 0.22 -7.38
CA VAL A 54 -7.33 1.42 -7.29
C VAL A 54 -8.03 2.54 -8.05
N PHE A 55 -8.42 3.58 -7.31
CA PHE A 55 -8.89 4.83 -7.87
C PHE A 55 -7.71 5.79 -8.01
N SER A 56 -7.51 6.33 -9.21
CA SER A 56 -6.45 7.31 -9.49
C SER A 56 -7.05 8.50 -10.22
N THR A 57 -6.76 9.70 -9.73
CA THR A 57 -7.09 10.95 -10.42
C THR A 57 -5.81 11.77 -10.58
N THR A 58 -5.53 12.16 -11.81
CA THR A 58 -4.41 13.00 -12.19
C THR A 58 -4.95 14.29 -12.78
N LEU A 59 -4.58 15.42 -12.20
CA LEU A 59 -4.91 16.75 -12.71
C LEU A 59 -3.60 17.46 -13.04
N GLY A 60 -3.53 18.08 -14.20
CA GLY A 60 -2.34 18.80 -14.62
C GLY A 60 -2.68 20.01 -15.44
N ARG A 61 -1.79 21.01 -15.34
CA ARG A 61 -1.83 22.19 -16.17
C ARG A 61 -0.43 22.45 -16.69
N SER A 62 -0.31 22.65 -17.98
CA SER A 62 0.94 23.05 -18.64
C SER A 62 0.74 24.40 -19.32
N SER A 63 1.79 25.22 -19.30
CA SER A 63 1.83 26.47 -20.07
C SER A 63 3.16 26.47 -20.80
N THR A 64 3.12 26.51 -22.12
CA THR A 64 4.29 26.57 -22.97
C THR A 64 4.22 27.83 -23.79
N VAL A 65 5.15 28.74 -23.52
CA VAL A 65 5.33 29.97 -24.31
C VAL A 65 6.47 29.72 -25.30
N THR A 66 6.13 29.62 -26.57
CA THR A 66 7.12 29.47 -27.64
C THR A 66 7.39 30.83 -28.27
N PRO A 67 8.64 31.32 -28.25
CA PRO A 67 8.98 32.58 -28.90
C PRO A 67 8.70 32.51 -30.41
N PRO A 68 8.33 33.63 -31.05
CA PRO A 68 7.97 33.63 -32.46
C PRO A 68 9.19 33.28 -33.31
N SER A 69 9.13 32.15 -34.02
CA SER A 69 10.21 31.68 -34.89
C SER A 69 10.00 32.00 -36.37
N ASN A 70 8.76 32.33 -36.78
CA ASN A 70 8.40 32.64 -38.17
C ASN A 70 7.50 33.89 -38.26
N PHE A 71 7.56 34.60 -39.40
CA PHE A 71 6.74 35.79 -39.69
C PHE A 71 5.23 35.53 -39.59
N LEU A 72 4.78 34.31 -39.87
CA LEU A 72 3.37 33.89 -39.82
C LEU A 72 2.80 33.79 -38.39
N LEU A 73 3.64 33.68 -37.36
CA LEU A 73 3.22 33.56 -35.96
C LEU A 73 3.07 34.94 -35.27
N GLY A 74 3.36 36.04 -35.97
CA GLY A 74 3.31 37.40 -35.41
C GLY A 74 4.48 37.75 -34.50
N THR A 75 4.52 38.98 -33.99
CA THR A 75 5.58 39.50 -33.10
C THR A 75 5.35 39.15 -31.62
N SER A 76 4.16 38.67 -31.28
CA SER A 76 3.76 38.22 -29.95
C SER A 76 3.80 36.70 -29.97
N GLY A 77 4.77 36.06 -29.30
CA GLY A 77 4.95 34.61 -29.32
C GLY A 77 3.69 33.80 -28.98
N VAL A 78 3.73 32.50 -29.27
CA VAL A 78 2.58 31.61 -29.06
C VAL A 78 2.56 31.11 -27.62
N ASP A 79 1.50 31.42 -26.90
CA ASP A 79 1.17 30.88 -25.59
C ASP A 79 0.16 29.74 -25.76
N THR A 80 0.62 28.51 -25.47
CA THR A 80 -0.23 27.32 -25.42
C THR A 80 -0.42 26.92 -23.96
N ARG A 81 -1.67 26.91 -23.52
CA ARG A 81 -2.10 26.53 -22.18
C ARG A 81 -2.91 25.25 -22.27
N ASP A 82 -2.39 24.18 -21.68
CA ASP A 82 -3.03 22.89 -21.59
C ASP A 82 -3.54 22.63 -20.18
N TRP A 83 -4.74 22.09 -20.09
CA TRP A 83 -5.28 21.52 -18.89
C TRP A 83 -5.69 20.09 -19.19
N PHE A 84 -5.29 19.14 -18.35
CA PHE A 84 -5.71 17.76 -18.50
C PHE A 84 -6.16 17.20 -17.16
N SER A 85 -7.18 16.36 -17.21
CA SER A 85 -7.68 15.56 -16.11
C SER A 85 -7.86 14.14 -16.58
N SER A 86 -7.27 13.19 -15.85
CA SER A 86 -7.46 11.76 -16.06
C SER A 86 -7.96 11.16 -14.76
N THR A 87 -9.16 10.59 -14.78
CA THR A 87 -9.73 9.87 -13.64
C THR A 87 -9.95 8.43 -14.04
N GLY A 88 -9.46 7.48 -13.26
CA GLY A 88 -9.60 6.07 -13.58
C GLY A 88 -9.75 5.18 -12.37
N VAL A 89 -10.41 4.06 -12.59
CA VAL A 89 -10.49 2.93 -11.67
C VAL A 89 -9.91 1.73 -12.38
N ARG A 90 -8.99 1.03 -11.71
CA ARG A 90 -8.48 -0.27 -12.18
C ARG A 90 -8.57 -1.29 -11.06
N GLN A 91 -8.94 -2.51 -11.40
CA GLN A 91 -8.99 -3.60 -10.43
C GLN A 91 -8.60 -4.92 -11.08
N ARG A 92 -7.81 -5.70 -10.33
CA ARG A 92 -7.49 -7.07 -10.70
C ARG A 92 -8.58 -8.00 -10.19
N VAL A 93 -9.04 -8.91 -11.05
CA VAL A 93 -10.07 -9.89 -10.74
C VAL A 93 -9.41 -11.10 -10.05
N PRO A 94 -9.91 -11.54 -8.89
CA PRO A 94 -9.32 -12.66 -8.16
C PRO A 94 -9.54 -14.00 -8.86
N TRP A 95 -10.62 -14.16 -9.64
CA TRP A 95 -10.86 -15.32 -10.49
C TRP A 95 -10.33 -15.07 -11.92
N GLY A 96 -9.29 -15.79 -12.32
CA GLY A 96 -8.85 -15.83 -13.73
C GLY A 96 -7.86 -14.74 -14.18
N SER A 97 -7.13 -14.13 -13.25
CA SER A 97 -6.00 -13.19 -13.51
C SER A 97 -6.30 -12.02 -14.45
N GLY A 98 -7.57 -11.75 -14.70
CA GLY A 98 -8.01 -10.61 -15.51
C GLY A 98 -7.81 -9.30 -14.77
N THR A 99 -7.57 -8.22 -15.51
CA THR A 99 -7.59 -6.86 -14.97
C THR A 99 -8.58 -6.05 -15.79
N TRP A 100 -9.47 -5.34 -15.11
CA TRP A 100 -10.37 -4.39 -15.74
C TRP A 100 -9.99 -2.98 -15.33
N SER A 101 -10.15 -2.02 -16.24
CA SER A 101 -9.93 -0.61 -15.97
C SER A 101 -10.90 0.25 -16.76
N VAL A 102 -11.40 1.29 -16.11
CA VAL A 102 -12.18 2.37 -16.71
C VAL A 102 -11.39 3.65 -16.48
N SER A 103 -11.14 4.41 -17.52
CA SER A 103 -10.59 5.76 -17.43
C SER A 103 -11.48 6.76 -18.15
N TRP A 104 -11.48 7.97 -17.64
CA TRP A 104 -12.07 9.15 -18.27
C TRP A 104 -10.98 10.22 -18.34
N ASP A 105 -10.62 10.56 -19.56
CA ASP A 105 -9.64 11.60 -19.85
C ASP A 105 -10.36 12.79 -20.45
N ALA A 106 -10.04 13.99 -19.95
CA ALA A 106 -10.44 15.24 -20.53
C ALA A 106 -9.22 16.15 -20.64
N ALA A 107 -9.04 16.74 -21.82
CA ALA A 107 -7.98 17.69 -22.11
C ALA A 107 -8.60 18.93 -22.75
N ARG A 108 -8.14 20.10 -22.30
CA ARG A 108 -8.47 21.40 -22.86
C ARG A 108 -7.19 22.12 -23.21
N THR A 109 -6.98 22.38 -24.48
CA THR A 109 -5.85 23.13 -25.01
C THR A 109 -6.35 24.48 -25.51
N THR A 110 -5.80 25.55 -24.95
CA THR A 110 -6.01 26.92 -25.40
C THR A 110 -4.74 27.46 -26.04
N SER A 111 -4.84 28.14 -27.17
CA SER A 111 -3.65 28.66 -27.86
C SER A 111 -3.96 29.91 -28.68
N ASN A 112 -3.21 30.98 -28.44
CA ASN A 112 -3.36 32.27 -29.11
C ASN A 112 -2.77 32.31 -30.54
N SER A 113 -2.45 31.16 -31.14
CA SER A 113 -1.84 31.09 -32.47
C SER A 113 -2.85 31.50 -33.55
N PRO A 114 -2.51 32.46 -34.44
CA PRO A 114 -3.39 32.85 -35.56
C PRO A 114 -3.56 31.75 -36.62
N LEU A 115 -2.78 30.66 -36.54
CA LEU A 115 -2.89 29.47 -37.39
C LEU A 115 -3.81 28.39 -36.80
N ASN A 116 -4.24 28.53 -35.54
CA ASN A 116 -5.24 27.64 -34.96
C ASN A 116 -6.64 28.06 -35.39
N SER A 117 -7.32 27.20 -36.15
CA SER A 117 -8.74 27.42 -36.51
C SER A 117 -9.71 27.15 -35.35
N PHE A 118 -9.30 26.40 -34.32
CA PHE A 118 -10.15 26.08 -33.16
C PHE A 118 -9.39 26.33 -31.86
N ASP A 119 -9.81 27.37 -31.14
CA ASP A 119 -9.36 27.71 -29.78
C ASP A 119 -10.59 28.08 -28.93
N PRO A 120 -10.88 27.40 -27.81
CA PRO A 120 -10.19 26.23 -27.24
C PRO A 120 -10.50 24.92 -27.97
N SER A 121 -9.51 24.03 -28.05
CA SER A 121 -9.72 22.61 -28.37
C SER A 121 -10.03 21.84 -27.09
N VAL A 122 -11.16 21.14 -27.07
CA VAL A 122 -11.57 20.28 -25.94
C VAL A 122 -11.71 18.86 -26.44
N GLN A 123 -10.99 17.94 -25.83
CA GLN A 123 -11.09 16.51 -26.07
C GLN A 123 -11.51 15.81 -24.79
N SER A 124 -12.52 14.95 -24.88
CA SER A 124 -12.91 14.07 -23.78
C SER A 124 -13.12 12.67 -24.31
N GLY A 125 -12.59 11.67 -23.61
CA GLY A 125 -12.71 10.27 -23.98
C GLY A 125 -12.89 9.40 -22.75
N VAL A 126 -13.76 8.40 -22.86
CA VAL A 126 -13.89 7.34 -21.86
C VAL A 126 -13.32 6.07 -22.46
N GLN A 127 -12.45 5.39 -21.73
CA GLN A 127 -11.81 4.15 -22.17
C GLN A 127 -12.15 3.03 -21.20
N PHE A 128 -12.65 1.94 -21.76
CA PHE A 128 -12.84 0.69 -21.05
C PHE A 128 -11.81 -0.31 -21.57
N ALA A 129 -11.03 -0.89 -20.67
CA ALA A 129 -10.06 -1.93 -21.01
C ALA A 129 -10.24 -3.15 -20.11
N PHE A 130 -10.30 -4.32 -20.73
CA PHE A 130 -10.32 -5.61 -20.05
C PHE A 130 -9.20 -6.47 -20.61
N SER A 131 -8.26 -6.87 -19.75
CA SER A 131 -7.12 -7.72 -20.12
C SER A 131 -7.27 -9.07 -19.44
N GLN A 132 -7.33 -10.15 -20.22
CA GLN A 132 -7.44 -11.53 -19.72
C GLN A 132 -6.26 -12.38 -20.21
N PRO A 133 -5.38 -12.85 -19.30
CA PRO A 133 -4.36 -13.83 -19.65
C PRO A 133 -5.04 -15.19 -19.93
N LEU A 134 -4.88 -15.72 -21.14
CA LEU A 134 -5.63 -16.92 -21.56
C LEU A 134 -5.08 -18.22 -20.97
N LEU A 135 -3.75 -18.36 -20.81
CA LEU A 135 -3.12 -19.65 -20.49
C LEU A 135 -1.99 -19.61 -19.44
N ARG A 136 -1.27 -18.50 -19.27
CA ARG A 136 -0.02 -18.49 -18.47
C ARG A 136 -0.21 -18.19 -16.98
N ASP A 137 -1.29 -17.51 -16.60
CA ASP A 137 -1.54 -17.07 -15.21
C ASP A 137 -2.91 -17.52 -14.69
N ARG A 138 -3.54 -18.52 -15.32
CA ARG A 138 -4.91 -18.93 -14.98
C ARG A 138 -5.03 -19.62 -13.63
N LYS A 139 -3.95 -20.25 -13.14
CA LYS A 139 -3.92 -21.01 -11.87
C LYS A 139 -3.08 -20.33 -10.77
N ILE A 140 -1.93 -19.77 -11.12
CA ILE A 140 -1.01 -19.10 -10.18
C ILE A 140 -0.59 -17.77 -10.80
N ASP A 141 -1.20 -16.68 -10.34
CA ASP A 141 -0.76 -15.30 -10.62
C ASP A 141 0.29 -14.91 -9.56
N ALA A 142 1.25 -14.06 -9.93
CA ALA A 142 2.23 -13.48 -9.01
C ALA A 142 1.57 -12.84 -7.77
N ALA A 143 0.43 -12.14 -7.93
CA ALA A 143 -0.27 -11.57 -6.78
C ALA A 143 -0.87 -12.65 -5.86
N ARG A 144 -1.41 -13.74 -6.43
CA ARG A 144 -1.94 -14.86 -5.65
C ARG A 144 -0.82 -15.58 -4.91
N GLN A 145 0.32 -15.80 -5.57
CA GLN A 145 1.50 -16.38 -4.96
C GLN A 145 1.99 -15.53 -3.77
N GLN A 146 2.02 -14.21 -3.93
CA GLN A 146 2.43 -13.29 -2.88
C GLN A 146 1.50 -13.35 -1.66
N ILE A 147 0.18 -13.44 -1.86
CA ILE A 147 -0.79 -13.64 -0.76
C ILE A 147 -0.54 -14.98 -0.04
N VAL A 148 -0.32 -16.07 -0.79
CA VAL A 148 -0.06 -17.38 -0.18
C VAL A 148 1.23 -17.34 0.65
N ILE A 149 2.29 -16.71 0.14
CA ILE A 149 3.55 -16.53 0.87
C ILE A 149 3.31 -15.71 2.14
N ALA A 150 2.62 -14.58 2.04
CA ALA A 150 2.31 -13.74 3.20
C ALA A 150 1.51 -14.51 4.27
N LYS A 151 0.51 -15.31 3.85
CA LYS A 151 -0.26 -16.16 4.79
C LYS A 151 0.59 -17.23 5.46
N ARG A 152 1.51 -17.85 4.72
CA ARG A 152 2.46 -18.83 5.30
C ARG A 152 3.43 -18.19 6.28
N ASN A 153 3.88 -16.96 6.01
CA ASN A 153 4.73 -16.22 6.94
C ASN A 153 3.97 -15.86 8.23
N GLN A 154 2.71 -15.43 8.12
CA GLN A 154 1.84 -15.20 9.27
C GLN A 154 1.69 -16.49 10.11
N GLU A 155 1.34 -17.62 9.49
CA GLU A 155 1.22 -18.91 10.19
C GLU A 155 2.52 -19.29 10.91
N SER A 156 3.68 -19.10 10.25
CA SER A 156 5.00 -19.36 10.85
C SER A 156 5.25 -18.48 12.09
N SER A 157 4.91 -17.20 12.02
CA SER A 157 5.03 -16.27 13.15
C SER A 157 4.07 -16.63 14.30
N GLU A 158 2.85 -17.08 14.00
CA GLU A 158 1.93 -17.59 15.02
C GLU A 158 2.48 -18.85 15.72
N PHE A 159 3.12 -19.76 14.99
CA PHE A 159 3.77 -20.93 15.61
C PHE A 159 4.93 -20.51 16.52
N ARG A 160 5.76 -19.56 16.09
CA ARG A 160 6.85 -19.00 16.93
C ARG A 160 6.33 -18.32 18.19
N PHE A 161 5.21 -17.60 18.10
CA PHE A 161 4.55 -17.02 19.26
C PHE A 161 4.11 -18.09 20.25
N ARG A 162 3.48 -19.17 19.78
CA ARG A 162 3.08 -20.30 20.64
C ARG A 162 4.27 -20.98 21.30
N GLU A 163 5.37 -21.17 20.57
CA GLU A 163 6.61 -21.72 21.11
C GLU A 163 7.18 -20.84 22.23
N SER A 164 7.26 -19.52 22.01
CA SER A 164 7.74 -18.56 23.02
C SER A 164 6.86 -18.51 24.28
N VAL A 165 5.54 -18.65 24.12
CA VAL A 165 4.62 -18.78 25.27
C VAL A 165 4.91 -20.06 26.06
N VAL A 166 5.07 -21.19 25.38
CA VAL A 166 5.38 -22.48 26.03
C VAL A 166 6.73 -22.43 26.74
N GLU A 167 7.75 -21.85 26.13
CA GLU A 167 9.08 -21.66 26.73
C GLU A 167 9.02 -20.75 27.97
N THR A 168 8.27 -19.64 27.90
CA THR A 168 8.08 -18.75 29.06
C THR A 168 7.40 -19.48 30.21
N VAL A 169 6.36 -20.28 29.93
CA VAL A 169 5.68 -21.09 30.96
C VAL A 169 6.62 -22.16 31.52
N ALA A 170 7.43 -22.80 30.69
CA ALA A 170 8.41 -23.80 31.12
C ALA A 170 9.52 -23.19 31.99
N SER A 171 9.96 -21.95 31.70
CA SER A 171 10.99 -21.25 32.48
C SER A 171 10.51 -20.81 33.87
N VAL A 172 9.20 -20.71 34.11
CA VAL A 172 8.62 -20.31 35.40
C VAL A 172 8.44 -21.52 36.33
N LYS A 173 8.48 -22.74 35.80
CA LYS A 173 8.30 -24.00 36.53
C LYS A 173 9.63 -24.60 36.98
#